data_AF-A0A7Y6AF64-F1
#
_entry.id   AF-A0A7Y6AF64-F1
#
_cell.length_a   1.000
_cell.length_b   1.000
_cell.length_c   1.000
_cell.angle_alpha   90.00
_cell.angle_beta   90.00
_cell.angle_gamma   90.00
#
_symmetry.space_group_name_H-M   'P 1'
#
loop_
_entity.id
_entity.type
_entity.pdbx_description
1 polymer ?
#
loop_
_entity_poly.entity_id
_entity_poly.type
_entity_poly.pdbx_seq_one_letter_code
_entity_poly.pdbx_strand_id
1 'polypeptide(L)'
;MSDRLTVDTITSDQLDALQLRAARMEHATRQAAELAVRLEDAEAGITAAIRQRKEQESRALRAEAAVQRVTALRDRWVQAGPPPLGTSINRWVDKRLAELNAALDEPKEG
;
A
#
# COMPACT_ATOMS: atom_id res chain seq x y z
N MET A 1 20.32 62.52 30.35
CA MET A 1 19.48 61.58 31.13
C MET A 1 19.64 60.22 30.48
N SER A 2 20.69 59.49 30.86
CA SER A 2 20.94 58.13 30.39
C SER A 2 20.41 57.20 31.46
N ASP A 3 19.25 56.63 31.19
CA ASP A 3 18.62 55.63 32.04
C ASP A 3 19.46 54.36 31.93
N ARG A 4 20.44 54.25 32.84
CA ARG A 4 21.24 53.04 33.04
C ARG A 4 20.29 52.01 33.62
N LEU A 5 19.73 51.16 32.76
CA LEU A 5 19.11 49.89 33.15
C LEU A 5 20.11 49.16 34.05
N THR A 6 19.83 49.19 35.35
CA THR A 6 20.51 48.41 36.37
C THR A 6 20.36 46.95 35.99
N VAL A 7 21.47 46.36 35.55
CA VAL A 7 21.62 44.91 35.43
C VAL A 7 21.58 44.38 36.86
N ASP A 8 20.38 44.15 37.38
CA ASP A 8 20.19 43.51 38.67
C ASP A 8 20.84 42.13 38.63
N THR A 9 21.56 41.82 39.71
CA THR A 9 22.42 40.64 39.79
C THR A 9 21.53 39.40 39.90
N ILE A 10 21.56 38.53 38.88
CA ILE A 10 20.86 37.23 38.94
C ILE A 10 21.39 36.46 40.15
N THR A 11 20.50 36.14 41.09
CA THR A 11 20.83 35.31 42.26
C THR A 11 21.09 33.86 41.85
N SER A 12 21.85 33.10 42.64
CA SER A 12 22.17 31.68 42.35
C SER A 12 20.90 30.87 42.10
N ASP A 13 19.86 31.06 42.92
CA ASP A 13 18.58 30.35 42.78
C ASP A 13 17.85 30.68 41.46
N GLN A 14 17.95 31.94 41.00
CA GLN A 14 17.40 32.36 39.71
C GLN A 14 18.19 31.75 38.54
N LEU A 15 19.51 31.59 38.67
CA LEU A 15 20.34 30.94 37.67
C LEU A 15 20.01 29.44 37.57
N ASP A 16 19.86 28.75 38.70
CA ASP A 16 19.50 27.33 38.75
C ASP A 16 18.10 27.08 38.17
N ALA A 17 17.14 27.95 38.47
CA ALA A 17 15.80 27.89 37.90
C ALA A 17 15.82 28.09 36.37
N LEU A 18 16.66 29.00 35.86
CA LEU A 18 16.83 29.22 34.42
C LEU A 18 17.49 28.01 33.75
N GLN A 19 18.52 27.41 34.36
CA GLN A 19 19.18 26.21 33.83
C GLN A 19 18.22 25.01 33.79
N LEU A 20 17.43 24.79 34.84
CA LEU A 20 16.43 23.74 34.87
C LEU A 20 15.35 23.94 33.81
N ARG A 21 14.93 25.19 33.58
CA ARG A 21 13.98 25.53 32.52
C ARG A 21 14.57 25.29 31.14
N ALA A 22 15.83 25.66 30.91
CA ALA A 22 16.54 25.40 29.66
C ALA A 22 16.64 23.90 29.38
N ALA A 23 17.05 23.09 30.37
CA ALA A 23 17.13 21.64 30.23
C ALA A 23 15.77 20.99 29.90
N ARG A 24 14.68 21.46 30.54
CA ARG A 24 13.32 20.99 30.21
C ARG A 24 12.91 21.38 28.79
N MET A 25 13.23 22.59 28.35
CA MET A 25 12.93 23.03 26.98
C MET A 25 13.70 22.21 25.95
N GLU A 26 15.00 21.93 26.18
CA GLU A 26 15.80 21.08 25.29
C GLU A 26 15.31 19.64 25.23
N HIS A 27 14.81 19.10 26.34
CA HIS A 27 14.21 17.78 26.36
C HIS A 27 12.89 17.77 25.58
N ALA A 28 12.05 18.80 25.78
CA ALA A 28 10.79 18.93 25.06
C ALA A 28 10.99 19.10 23.55
N THR A 29 12.01 19.86 23.11
CA THR A 29 12.33 20.00 21.68
C THR A 29 12.85 18.70 21.08
N ARG A 30 13.69 17.95 21.81
CA ARG A 30 14.12 16.61 21.39
C ARG A 30 12.94 15.65 21.23
N GLN A 31 12.04 15.61 22.22
CA GLN A 31 10.83 14.79 22.14
C GLN A 31 9.92 15.21 20.97
N ALA A 32 9.77 16.51 20.73
CA ALA A 32 8.98 17.01 19.61
C ALA A 32 9.59 16.58 18.25
N ALA A 33 10.92 16.62 18.12
CA ALA A 33 11.61 16.15 16.92
C ALA A 33 11.42 14.64 16.71
N GLU A 34 11.53 13.84 17.77
CA GLU A 34 11.29 12.39 17.69
C GLU A 34 9.84 12.07 17.28
N LEU A 35 8.86 12.79 17.83
CA LEU A 35 7.46 12.62 17.46
C LEU A 35 7.20 13.04 16.00
N ALA A 36 7.84 14.10 15.52
CA ALA A 36 7.73 14.53 14.13
C ALA A 36 8.24 13.46 13.17
N VAL A 37 9.40 12.86 13.44
CA VAL A 37 9.95 11.74 12.63
C VAL A 37 9.00 10.54 12.66
N ARG A 38 8.46 10.18 13.82
CA ARG A 38 7.52 9.05 13.93
C ARG A 38 6.20 9.30 13.18
N LEU A 39 5.73 10.54 13.13
CA LEU A 39 4.54 10.90 12.37
C LEU A 39 4.81 10.78 10.86
N GLU A 40 5.96 11.24 10.39
CA GLU A 40 6.37 11.10 8.99
C GLU A 40 6.45 9.62 8.57
N ASP A 41 7.08 8.77 9.40
CA ASP A 41 7.12 7.32 9.18
C ASP A 41 5.72 6.69 9.16
N ALA A 42 4.83 7.14 10.06
CA ALA A 42 3.46 6.64 10.12
C ALA A 42 2.66 7.05 8.88
N GLU A 43 2.81 8.28 8.40
CA GLU A 43 2.16 8.78 7.17
C GLU A 43 2.65 8.00 5.93
N ALA A 44 3.95 7.73 5.85
CA ALA A 44 4.52 6.87 4.81
C ALA A 44 3.94 5.45 4.88
N GLY A 45 3.85 4.88 6.08
CA GLY A 45 3.25 3.57 6.34
C GLY A 45 1.78 3.48 5.92
N ILE A 46 0.97 4.49 6.24
CA ILE A 46 -0.45 4.56 5.84
C ILE A 46 -0.56 4.63 4.31
N THR A 47 0.26 5.46 3.67
CA THR A 47 0.26 5.61 2.20
C THR A 47 0.60 4.28 1.51
N ALA A 48 1.60 3.56 2.02
CA ALA A 48 1.97 2.25 1.52
C ALA A 48 0.84 1.22 1.71
N ALA A 49 0.20 1.21 2.88
CA ALA A 49 -0.92 0.30 3.16
C ALA A 49 -2.13 0.55 2.24
N ILE A 50 -2.45 1.83 1.96
CA ILE A 50 -3.51 2.18 1.00
C ILE A 50 -3.18 1.66 -0.39
N ARG A 51 -1.94 1.83 -0.86
CA ARG A 51 -1.49 1.33 -2.16
C ARG A 51 -1.62 -0.20 -2.22
N GLN A 52 -1.10 -0.89 -1.22
CA GLN A 52 -1.15 -2.36 -1.16
C GLN A 52 -2.58 -2.88 -1.17
N ARG A 53 -3.49 -2.24 -0.43
CA ARG A 53 -4.92 -2.63 -0.41
C ARG A 53 -5.56 -2.48 -1.79
N LYS A 54 -5.29 -1.37 -2.49
CA LYS A 54 -5.79 -1.15 -3.86
C LYS A 54 -5.25 -2.21 -4.83
N GLU A 55 -3.99 -2.58 -4.72
CA GLU A 55 -3.40 -3.63 -5.54
C GLU A 55 -4.03 -5.00 -5.25
N GLN A 56 -4.28 -5.31 -3.97
CA GLN A 56 -4.97 -6.55 -3.59
C GLN A 56 -6.40 -6.61 -4.12
N GLU A 57 -7.14 -5.51 -4.03
CA GLU A 57 -8.50 -5.40 -4.57
C GLU A 57 -8.50 -5.56 -6.10
N SER A 58 -7.58 -4.89 -6.80
CA SER A 58 -7.42 -5.06 -8.25
C SER A 58 -7.08 -6.51 -8.62
N ARG A 59 -6.19 -7.16 -7.87
CA ARG A 59 -5.86 -8.59 -8.07
C ARG A 59 -7.07 -9.50 -7.83
N ALA A 60 -7.87 -9.23 -6.80
CA ALA A 60 -9.07 -9.99 -6.50
C ALA A 60 -10.10 -9.87 -7.65
N LEU A 61 -10.35 -8.65 -8.13
CA LEU A 61 -11.25 -8.41 -9.26
C LEU A 61 -10.77 -9.12 -10.54
N ARG A 62 -9.47 -9.09 -10.83
CA ARG A 62 -8.89 -9.83 -11.98
C ARG A 62 -9.09 -11.35 -11.85
N ALA A 63 -8.88 -11.88 -10.64
CA ALA A 63 -9.06 -13.30 -10.37
C ALA A 63 -10.54 -13.71 -10.52
N GLU A 64 -11.48 -12.94 -9.99
CA GLU A 64 -12.92 -13.16 -10.15
C GLU A 64 -13.32 -13.13 -11.62
N ALA A 65 -12.83 -12.16 -12.40
CA ALA A 65 -13.09 -12.08 -13.82
C ALA A 65 -12.53 -13.29 -14.59
N ALA A 66 -11.34 -13.78 -14.24
CA ALA A 66 -10.77 -15.00 -14.84
C ALA A 66 -11.63 -16.23 -14.52
N VAL A 67 -12.11 -16.38 -13.27
CA VAL A 67 -13.01 -17.47 -12.88
C VAL A 67 -14.31 -17.43 -13.69
N GLN A 68 -14.90 -16.25 -13.89
CA GLN A 68 -16.10 -16.10 -14.71
C GLN A 68 -15.86 -16.52 -16.17
N ARG A 69 -14.73 -16.10 -16.77
CA ARG A 69 -14.36 -16.49 -18.15
C ARG A 69 -14.17 -18.00 -18.29
N VAL A 70 -13.45 -18.62 -17.36
CA VAL A 70 -13.22 -20.08 -17.36
C VAL A 70 -14.54 -20.84 -17.16
N THR A 71 -15.41 -20.36 -16.28
CA THR A 71 -16.73 -20.95 -16.06
C THR A 71 -17.59 -20.91 -17.32
N ALA A 72 -17.67 -19.74 -17.98
CA ALA A 72 -18.39 -19.60 -19.24
C ALA A 72 -17.78 -20.46 -20.37
N LEU A 73 -16.45 -20.58 -20.41
CA LEU A 73 -15.77 -21.45 -21.38
C LEU A 73 -16.12 -22.93 -21.15
N ARG A 74 -16.06 -23.38 -19.89
CA ARG A 74 -16.48 -24.74 -19.51
C ARG A 74 -17.89 -25.01 -19.96
N ASP A 75 -18.83 -24.11 -19.70
CA ASP A 75 -20.24 -24.32 -20.06
C ASP A 75 -20.42 -24.45 -21.57
N ARG A 76 -19.70 -23.64 -22.37
CA ARG A 76 -19.67 -23.78 -23.84
C ARG A 76 -19.08 -25.12 -24.29
N TRP A 77 -18.03 -25.61 -23.63
CA TRP A 77 -17.44 -26.91 -23.97
C TRP A 77 -18.37 -28.07 -23.65
N VAL A 78 -19.04 -28.02 -22.50
CA VAL A 78 -20.04 -29.01 -22.10
C VAL A 78 -21.19 -29.06 -23.12
N GLN A 79 -21.69 -27.89 -23.54
CA GLN A 79 -22.74 -27.80 -24.57
C GLN A 79 -22.28 -28.32 -25.94
N ALA A 80 -21.03 -28.04 -26.32
CA ALA A 80 -20.47 -28.51 -27.59
C ALA A 80 -20.26 -30.04 -27.63
N GLY A 81 -20.05 -30.67 -26.47
CA GLY A 81 -19.92 -32.12 -26.35
C GLY A 81 -18.59 -32.66 -26.92
N PRO A 82 -18.55 -33.97 -27.22
CA PRO A 82 -17.33 -34.63 -27.70
C PRO A 82 -16.93 -34.19 -29.11
N PRO A 83 -15.68 -34.44 -29.54
CA PRO A 83 -15.27 -34.19 -30.91
C PRO A 83 -16.16 -34.93 -31.92
N PRO A 84 -16.50 -34.31 -33.06
CA PRO A 84 -17.19 -35.00 -34.15
C PRO A 84 -16.40 -36.22 -34.64
N LEU A 85 -17.11 -37.23 -35.14
CA LEU A 85 -16.49 -38.43 -35.70
C LEU A 85 -15.47 -38.09 -36.80
N GLY A 86 -14.32 -38.76 -36.78
CA GLY A 86 -13.21 -38.49 -37.70
C GLY A 86 -12.30 -37.32 -37.28
N THR A 87 -12.63 -36.57 -36.21
CA THR A 87 -11.74 -35.53 -35.67
C THR A 87 -10.59 -36.17 -34.88
N SER A 88 -9.35 -35.73 -35.13
CA SER A 88 -8.21 -36.10 -34.30
C SER A 88 -8.38 -35.58 -32.87
N ILE A 89 -8.39 -36.48 -31.88
CA ILE A 89 -8.53 -36.14 -30.46
C ILE A 89 -7.43 -35.15 -30.02
N ASN A 90 -6.19 -35.38 -30.45
CA ASN A 90 -5.06 -34.51 -30.11
C ASN A 90 -5.32 -33.07 -30.56
N ARG A 91 -5.72 -32.87 -31.83
CA ARG A 91 -6.02 -31.53 -32.37
C ARG A 91 -7.22 -30.87 -31.68
N TRP A 92 -8.20 -31.68 -31.28
CA TRP A 92 -9.35 -31.18 -30.54
C TRP A 92 -8.97 -30.71 -29.13
N VAL A 93 -8.15 -31.48 -28.41
CA VAL A 93 -7.63 -31.09 -27.09
C VAL A 93 -6.72 -29.87 -27.20
N ASP A 94 -5.81 -29.81 -28.17
CA ASP A 94 -4.90 -28.68 -28.38
C ASP A 94 -5.68 -27.35 -28.52
N LYS A 95 -6.75 -27.37 -29.31
CA LYS A 95 -7.62 -26.20 -29.48
C LYS A 95 -8.26 -25.77 -28.16
N ARG A 96 -8.74 -26.73 -27.36
CA ARG A 96 -9.35 -26.47 -26.05
C ARG A 96 -8.32 -25.90 -25.07
N LEU A 97 -7.10 -26.43 -25.05
CA LEU A 97 -6.01 -25.87 -24.23
C LEU A 97 -5.68 -24.43 -24.62
N ALA A 98 -5.64 -24.11 -25.91
CA ALA A 98 -5.44 -22.75 -26.39
C ALA A 98 -6.57 -21.80 -25.94
N GLU A 99 -7.83 -22.24 -26.04
CA GLU A 99 -9.00 -21.50 -25.55
C GLU A 99 -8.96 -21.27 -24.03
N LEU A 100 -8.50 -22.27 -23.25
CA LEU A 100 -8.34 -22.14 -21.79
C LEU A 100 -7.25 -21.14 -21.43
N ASN A 101 -6.09 -21.21 -22.08
CA ASN A 101 -5.01 -20.26 -21.85
C ASN A 101 -5.47 -18.83 -22.15
N ALA A 102 -6.19 -18.63 -23.25
CA ALA A 102 -6.77 -17.33 -23.58
C ALA A 102 -7.80 -16.84 -22.55
N ALA A 103 -8.54 -17.73 -21.88
CA ALA A 103 -9.48 -17.36 -20.84
C ALA A 103 -8.78 -16.99 -19.50
N LEU A 104 -7.66 -17.65 -19.21
CA LEU A 104 -6.84 -17.40 -18.01
C LEU A 104 -6.04 -16.10 -18.14
N ASP A 105 -5.56 -15.79 -19.33
CA ASP A 105 -4.89 -14.52 -19.59
C ASP A 105 -5.87 -13.34 -19.40
N GLU A 106 -5.33 -12.23 -18.91
CA GLU A 106 -6.07 -10.97 -18.81
C GLU A 106 -6.33 -10.46 -20.23
N PRO A 107 -7.57 -10.10 -20.61
CA PRO A 107 -7.80 -9.51 -21.92
C PRO A 107 -6.95 -8.24 -22.00
N LYS A 108 -6.00 -8.22 -22.94
CA LYS A 108 -5.39 -6.96 -23.36
C LYS A 108 -6.55 -6.13 -23.90
N GLU A 109 -6.94 -5.08 -23.19
CA GLU A 109 -7.80 -4.04 -23.76
C GLU A 109 -7.14 -3.62 -25.07
N GLY A 110 -7.82 -3.90 -26.17
CA GLY A 110 -7.46 -3.45 -27.52
C GLY A 110 -8.16 -2.14 -27.82
#